data_AF-A0A0K6FY57-F1
#
_entry.id   AF-A0A0K6FY57-F1
#
_cell.length_a   1.000
_cell.length_b   1.000
_cell.length_c   1.000
_cell.angle_alpha   90.00
_cell.angle_beta   90.00
_cell.angle_gamma   90.00
#
_symmetry.space_group_name_H-M   'P 1'
#
loop_
_entity.id
_entity.type
_entity.pdbx_description
1 polymer ?
#
loop_
_entity_poly.entity_id
_entity_poly.type
_entity_poly.pdbx_seq_one_letter_code
_entity_poly.pdbx_strand_id
1 'polypeptide(L)'
;MGQKPSHHTPDQDIKLGTYFIIHDCSGKAIQIDSQNYQKITVWDRHAGDNQQWYLQQSGKGYMFKNKQHGYYLGLSLADDSPFPVCASPYPASWVVMKQDPQAIGEGCPRIVSCDETKSRVLSLDSGVLSIGENGDKVRATRFYASSDESWRLERLSDETGEELPMQYQIERAQLQQDLAEKVAELSKKDRKLGRRIEDLSKKDADIMRMKAELDAKDRGIRSRDQELMTKNQELARKEQELAMKDRELFAKLQEIAELKSLRPKPSIIRRLLQEAEMRSKGSRSRGSSRTPSVAPPVSVTYGSEFDFKSQDIELRSQYSDDEDEILDTEVASLYARAEEVLANKGDDSETGSHYEY
;
A
#
# COMPACT_ATOMS: atom_id res chain seq x y z
N MET A 1 -66.02 -26.25 -41.88
CA MET A 1 -65.50 -26.69 -40.56
C MET A 1 -64.49 -25.65 -40.11
N GLY A 2 -64.90 -24.69 -39.27
CA GLY A 2 -64.04 -23.59 -38.84
C GLY A 2 -63.00 -24.07 -37.84
N GLN A 3 -61.72 -23.81 -38.11
CA GLN A 3 -60.68 -23.96 -37.10
C GLN A 3 -60.97 -22.99 -35.97
N LYS A 4 -61.13 -23.50 -34.74
CA LYS A 4 -61.17 -22.65 -33.54
C LYS A 4 -59.86 -21.86 -33.47
N PRO A 5 -59.88 -20.56 -33.13
CA PRO A 5 -58.67 -19.75 -33.01
C PRO A 5 -57.77 -20.38 -31.94
N SER A 6 -56.53 -20.66 -32.32
CA SER A 6 -55.58 -21.30 -31.43
C SER A 6 -55.23 -20.38 -30.26
N HIS A 7 -55.47 -20.81 -29.03
CA HIS A 7 -55.29 -20.03 -27.79
C HIS A 7 -53.82 -19.90 -27.34
N HIS A 8 -52.85 -19.68 -28.24
CA HIS A 8 -51.47 -19.39 -27.81
C HIS A 8 -50.99 -18.08 -28.41
N THR A 9 -50.24 -17.33 -27.61
CA THR A 9 -49.63 -16.05 -27.96
C THR A 9 -48.11 -16.14 -27.80
N PRO A 10 -47.32 -15.35 -28.55
CA PRO A 10 -45.88 -15.28 -28.35
C PRO A 10 -45.53 -14.96 -26.88
N ASP A 11 -44.62 -15.72 -26.31
CA ASP A 11 -44.17 -15.55 -24.93
C ASP A 11 -43.05 -14.49 -24.88
N GLN A 12 -43.44 -13.23 -24.64
CA GLN A 12 -42.53 -12.08 -24.58
C GLN A 12 -41.78 -11.98 -23.23
N ASP A 13 -42.16 -12.80 -22.24
CA ASP A 13 -41.61 -12.72 -20.88
C ASP A 13 -40.30 -13.51 -20.73
N ILE A 14 -39.87 -14.21 -21.79
CA ILE A 14 -38.68 -15.05 -21.76
C ILE A 14 -37.42 -14.19 -21.84
N LYS A 15 -36.62 -14.22 -20.78
CA LYS A 15 -35.32 -13.55 -20.72
C LYS A 15 -34.28 -14.30 -21.54
N LEU A 16 -33.33 -13.59 -22.14
CA LEU A 16 -32.16 -14.23 -22.75
C LEU A 16 -31.29 -14.92 -21.67
N GLY A 17 -30.54 -15.94 -22.06
CA GLY A 17 -29.68 -16.71 -21.15
C GLY A 17 -29.55 -18.18 -21.53
N THR A 18 -29.07 -19.01 -20.61
CA THR A 18 -28.90 -20.45 -20.83
C THR A 18 -30.11 -21.23 -20.29
N TYR A 19 -30.62 -22.18 -21.07
CA TYR A 19 -31.83 -22.94 -20.77
C TYR A 19 -31.68 -24.44 -21.03
N PHE A 20 -32.45 -25.26 -20.30
CA PHE A 20 -32.88 -26.57 -20.75
C PHE A 20 -34.20 -26.45 -21.51
N ILE A 21 -34.33 -27.15 -22.65
CA ILE A 21 -35.59 -27.33 -23.36
C ILE A 21 -36.10 -28.72 -23.01
N ILE A 22 -37.17 -28.80 -22.22
CA ILE A 22 -37.64 -30.03 -21.59
C ILE A 22 -38.99 -30.41 -22.18
N HIS A 23 -39.13 -31.64 -22.65
CA HIS A 23 -40.42 -32.17 -23.05
C HIS A 23 -41.33 -32.32 -21.82
N ASP A 24 -42.51 -31.73 -21.87
CA ASP A 24 -43.33 -31.51 -20.67
C ASP A 24 -43.79 -32.82 -20.01
N CYS A 25 -44.21 -33.78 -20.83
CA CYS A 25 -44.78 -35.05 -20.37
C CYS A 25 -43.72 -36.09 -19.99
N SER A 26 -42.60 -36.18 -20.71
CA SER A 26 -41.55 -37.18 -20.41
C SER A 26 -40.47 -36.64 -19.45
N GLY A 27 -40.38 -35.32 -19.27
CA GLY A 27 -39.35 -34.69 -18.43
C GLY A 27 -37.93 -34.72 -19.02
N LYS A 28 -37.77 -35.22 -20.24
CA LYS A 28 -36.48 -35.36 -20.93
C LYS A 28 -36.07 -34.06 -21.61
N ALA A 29 -34.76 -33.80 -21.65
CA ALA A 29 -34.21 -32.59 -22.25
C ALA A 29 -33.79 -32.83 -23.70
N ILE A 30 -33.97 -31.82 -24.55
CA ILE A 30 -33.41 -31.80 -25.91
C ILE A 30 -31.89 -31.71 -25.81
N GLN A 31 -31.21 -32.58 -26.54
CA GLN A 31 -29.76 -32.61 -26.62
C GLN A 31 -29.26 -32.84 -28.04
N ILE A 32 -28.00 -32.45 -28.26
CA ILE A 32 -27.21 -32.96 -29.39
C ILE A 32 -26.66 -34.34 -29.01
N ASP A 33 -26.87 -35.31 -29.89
CA ASP A 33 -26.38 -36.68 -29.73
C ASP A 33 -24.84 -36.72 -29.71
N SER A 34 -24.28 -37.42 -28.72
CA SER A 34 -22.82 -37.48 -28.49
C SER A 34 -22.05 -38.24 -29.56
N GLN A 35 -22.71 -39.10 -30.34
CA GLN A 35 -22.09 -39.89 -31.41
C GLN A 35 -22.33 -39.26 -32.78
N ASN A 36 -23.46 -38.58 -32.95
CA ASN A 36 -23.81 -37.87 -34.17
C ASN A 36 -24.22 -36.42 -33.88
N TYR A 37 -23.26 -35.50 -34.05
CA TYR A 37 -23.45 -34.08 -33.74
C TYR A 37 -24.47 -33.34 -34.61
N GLN A 38 -25.04 -33.97 -35.64
CA GLN A 38 -26.14 -33.40 -36.44
C GLN A 38 -27.52 -33.82 -35.91
N LYS A 39 -27.58 -34.85 -35.06
CA LYS A 39 -28.82 -35.47 -34.61
C LYS A 39 -29.30 -34.82 -33.30
N ILE A 40 -30.53 -34.33 -33.31
CA ILE A 40 -31.23 -33.84 -32.12
C ILE A 40 -32.11 -34.95 -31.55
N THR A 41 -31.94 -35.24 -30.27
CA THR A 41 -32.71 -36.25 -29.54
C THR A 41 -33.17 -35.73 -28.20
N VAL A 42 -34.12 -36.41 -27.57
CA VAL A 42 -34.41 -36.21 -26.14
C VAL A 42 -33.71 -37.26 -25.29
N TRP A 43 -33.28 -36.85 -24.11
CA TRP A 43 -32.61 -37.74 -23.16
C TRP A 43 -32.87 -37.33 -21.72
N ASP A 44 -32.64 -38.27 -20.80
CA ASP A 44 -32.65 -37.96 -19.37
C ASP A 44 -31.72 -36.80 -19.03
N ARG A 45 -32.19 -35.95 -18.12
CA ARG A 45 -31.45 -34.78 -17.66
C ARG A 45 -30.18 -35.23 -16.96
N HIS A 46 -29.04 -34.85 -17.51
CA HIS A 46 -27.72 -35.09 -16.92
C HIS A 46 -26.87 -33.81 -16.85
N ALA A 47 -27.48 -32.65 -17.09
CA ALA A 47 -26.88 -31.32 -17.02
C ALA A 47 -25.60 -31.13 -17.85
N GLY A 48 -25.38 -31.99 -18.85
CA GLY A 48 -24.26 -31.85 -19.78
C GLY A 48 -24.42 -30.61 -20.65
N ASP A 49 -23.30 -30.03 -21.07
CA ASP A 49 -23.31 -28.85 -21.94
C ASP A 49 -23.99 -29.13 -23.31
N ASN A 50 -24.03 -30.39 -23.77
CA ASN A 50 -24.81 -30.82 -24.94
C ASN A 50 -26.33 -30.74 -24.75
N GLN A 51 -26.82 -30.62 -23.51
CA GLN A 51 -28.25 -30.41 -23.19
C GLN A 51 -28.59 -28.94 -22.90
N GLN A 52 -27.57 -28.07 -22.78
CA GLN A 52 -27.74 -26.66 -22.47
C GLN A 52 -27.78 -25.83 -23.75
N TRP A 53 -28.72 -24.89 -23.81
CA TRP A 53 -28.96 -24.05 -24.98
C TRP A 53 -28.94 -22.58 -24.59
N TYR A 54 -28.08 -21.81 -25.23
CA TYR A 54 -28.14 -20.36 -25.19
C TYR A 54 -29.33 -19.88 -26.01
N LEU A 55 -30.23 -19.17 -25.34
CA LEU A 55 -31.35 -18.48 -25.95
C LEU A 55 -30.93 -17.05 -26.31
N GLN A 56 -30.86 -16.78 -27.61
CA GLN A 56 -30.46 -15.48 -28.16
C GLN A 56 -31.62 -14.88 -28.96
N GLN A 57 -31.70 -13.55 -29.05
CA GLN A 57 -32.77 -12.86 -29.77
C GLN A 57 -32.58 -12.98 -31.29
N SER A 58 -33.62 -13.38 -32.03
CA SER A 58 -33.60 -13.42 -33.50
C SER A 58 -34.89 -12.84 -34.08
N GLY A 59 -34.85 -11.56 -34.47
CA GLY A 59 -36.02 -10.84 -34.96
C GLY A 59 -37.16 -10.83 -33.94
N LYS A 60 -38.32 -11.38 -34.32
CA LYS A 60 -39.50 -11.52 -33.44
C LYS A 60 -39.52 -12.80 -32.59
N GLY A 61 -38.53 -13.67 -32.76
CA GLY A 61 -38.40 -14.91 -32.02
C GLY A 61 -37.00 -15.04 -31.41
N TYR A 62 -36.59 -16.29 -31.25
CA TYR A 62 -35.36 -16.68 -30.60
C TYR A 62 -34.59 -17.67 -31.44
N MET A 63 -33.31 -17.79 -31.18
CA MET A 63 -32.45 -18.83 -31.71
C MET A 63 -31.81 -19.58 -30.55
N PHE A 64 -31.79 -20.91 -30.67
CA PHE A 64 -31.26 -21.81 -29.64
C PHE A 64 -29.89 -22.31 -30.09
N LYS A 65 -28.82 -21.86 -29.43
CA LYS A 65 -27.44 -22.27 -29.71
C LYS A 65 -26.96 -23.23 -28.64
N ASN A 66 -26.54 -24.43 -29.03
CA ASN A 66 -26.02 -25.42 -28.10
C ASN A 66 -24.73 -24.94 -27.43
N LYS A 67 -24.61 -25.14 -26.12
CA LYS A 67 -23.46 -24.69 -25.33
C LYS A 67 -22.17 -25.44 -25.65
N GLN A 68 -22.24 -26.76 -25.83
CA GLN A 68 -21.07 -27.60 -26.08
C GLN A 68 -20.54 -27.47 -27.50
N HIS A 69 -21.42 -27.51 -28.50
CA HIS A 69 -21.02 -27.62 -29.91
C HIS A 69 -21.16 -26.31 -30.69
N GLY A 70 -21.86 -25.30 -30.14
CA GLY A 70 -22.09 -24.02 -30.82
C GLY A 70 -23.05 -24.09 -32.02
N TYR A 71 -23.64 -25.27 -32.29
CA TYR A 71 -24.65 -25.46 -33.33
C TYR A 71 -26.03 -24.98 -32.88
N TYR A 72 -26.84 -24.56 -33.83
CA TYR A 72 -28.18 -24.08 -33.61
C TYR A 72 -29.21 -25.20 -33.78
N LEU A 73 -30.30 -25.12 -33.04
CA LEU A 73 -31.48 -25.93 -33.29
C LEU A 73 -32.07 -25.52 -34.65
N GLY A 74 -32.00 -26.39 -35.64
CA GLY A 74 -32.39 -26.11 -37.03
C GLY A 74 -33.34 -27.15 -37.60
N LEU A 75 -33.79 -26.91 -38.83
CA LEU A 75 -34.67 -27.81 -39.58
C LEU A 75 -33.95 -28.37 -40.81
N SER A 76 -34.04 -29.68 -41.02
CA SER A 76 -33.71 -30.30 -42.29
C SER A 76 -34.91 -30.20 -43.22
N LEU A 77 -34.88 -29.25 -44.17
CA LEU A 77 -35.92 -29.08 -45.19
C LEU A 77 -35.76 -30.02 -46.39
N ALA A 78 -34.75 -30.89 -46.37
CA ALA A 78 -34.48 -31.84 -47.45
C ALA A 78 -35.46 -33.04 -47.47
N ASP A 79 -36.13 -33.30 -46.35
CA ASP A 79 -37.02 -34.44 -46.16
C ASP A 79 -38.50 -34.02 -46.20
N ASP A 80 -39.41 -34.98 -46.45
CA ASP A 80 -40.85 -34.73 -46.40
C ASP A 80 -41.37 -34.53 -44.96
N SER A 81 -42.49 -33.81 -44.82
CA SER A 81 -43.16 -33.61 -43.53
C SER A 81 -43.51 -34.96 -42.88
N PRO A 82 -43.17 -35.21 -41.60
CA PRO A 82 -42.61 -34.29 -40.62
C PRO A 82 -41.09 -34.03 -40.78
N PHE A 83 -40.69 -32.77 -40.71
CA PHE A 83 -39.31 -32.36 -40.99
C PHE A 83 -38.38 -32.70 -39.82
N PRO A 84 -37.25 -33.38 -40.04
CA PRO A 84 -36.29 -33.65 -38.98
C PRO A 84 -35.70 -32.37 -38.40
N VAL A 85 -35.62 -32.30 -37.06
CA VAL A 85 -34.88 -31.25 -36.37
C VAL A 85 -33.43 -31.69 -36.25
N CYS A 86 -32.50 -30.84 -36.66
CA CYS A 86 -31.08 -31.15 -36.70
C CYS A 86 -30.25 -30.05 -36.03
N ALA A 87 -29.03 -30.39 -35.66
CA ALA A 87 -28.05 -29.40 -35.26
C ALA A 87 -27.46 -28.77 -36.53
N SER A 88 -27.71 -27.48 -36.72
CA SER A 88 -27.30 -26.72 -37.88
C SER A 88 -26.21 -25.74 -37.51
N PRO A 89 -25.15 -25.57 -38.34
CA PRO A 89 -24.19 -24.48 -38.14
C PRO A 89 -24.82 -23.11 -38.43
N TYR A 90 -25.97 -23.08 -39.10
CA TYR A 90 -26.71 -21.87 -39.44
C TYR A 90 -27.87 -21.62 -38.45
N PRO A 91 -28.05 -20.39 -37.96
CA PRO A 91 -29.11 -20.06 -37.02
C PRO A 91 -30.49 -20.21 -37.67
N ALA A 92 -31.43 -20.78 -36.91
CA ALA A 92 -32.84 -20.82 -37.25
C ALA A 92 -33.65 -20.05 -36.20
N SER A 93 -34.70 -19.38 -36.65
CA SER A 93 -35.56 -18.57 -35.79
C SER A 93 -36.77 -19.40 -35.34
N TRP A 94 -37.07 -19.31 -34.05
CA TRP A 94 -38.14 -20.03 -33.39
C TRP A 94 -38.95 -19.08 -32.53
N VAL A 95 -40.27 -19.17 -32.60
CA VAL A 95 -41.19 -18.41 -31.76
C VAL A 95 -41.67 -19.32 -30.64
N VAL A 96 -41.37 -18.95 -29.40
CA VAL A 96 -41.90 -19.63 -28.23
C VAL A 96 -43.26 -19.05 -27.91
N MET A 97 -44.30 -19.88 -27.86
CA MET A 97 -45.68 -19.46 -27.64
C MET A 97 -46.20 -20.05 -26.34
N LYS A 98 -46.85 -19.25 -25.50
CA LYS A 98 -47.52 -19.68 -24.27
C LYS A 98 -49.02 -19.83 -24.47
N GLN A 99 -49.62 -20.82 -23.83
CA GLN A 99 -51.08 -20.98 -23.82
C GLN A 99 -51.71 -19.83 -23.04
N ASP A 100 -52.82 -19.31 -23.57
CA ASP A 100 -53.63 -18.29 -22.91
C ASP A 100 -54.13 -18.83 -21.55
N PRO A 101 -53.88 -18.12 -20.43
CA PRO A 101 -54.36 -18.51 -19.10
C PRO A 101 -55.87 -18.69 -19.01
N GLN A 102 -56.64 -18.08 -19.92
CA GLN A 102 -58.10 -18.19 -19.96
C GLN A 102 -58.60 -19.37 -20.81
N ALA A 103 -57.70 -20.10 -21.47
CA ALA A 103 -58.05 -21.27 -22.26
C ALA A 103 -58.42 -22.45 -21.35
N ILE A 104 -59.67 -22.92 -21.47
CA ILE A 104 -60.17 -24.09 -20.72
C ILE A 104 -59.78 -25.37 -21.48
N GLY A 105 -58.84 -26.16 -20.94
CA GLY A 105 -58.49 -27.50 -21.44
C GLY A 105 -57.04 -27.92 -21.16
N GLU A 106 -56.77 -29.23 -21.23
CA GLU A 106 -55.43 -29.87 -21.19
C GLU A 106 -54.65 -29.56 -22.48
N GLY A 107 -54.29 -28.29 -22.69
CA GLY A 107 -53.48 -27.87 -23.83
C GLY A 107 -51.99 -27.90 -23.54
N CYS A 108 -51.16 -27.74 -24.58
CA CYS A 108 -49.72 -27.60 -24.44
C CYS A 108 -49.42 -26.22 -23.80
N PRO A 109 -48.97 -26.13 -22.52
CA PRO A 109 -48.71 -24.86 -21.84
C PRO A 109 -47.75 -23.95 -22.59
N ARG A 110 -46.77 -24.55 -23.29
CA ARG A 110 -45.85 -23.82 -24.14
C ARG A 110 -45.41 -24.68 -25.32
N ILE A 111 -45.35 -24.06 -26.50
CA ILE A 111 -44.93 -24.70 -27.75
C ILE A 111 -43.81 -23.88 -28.39
N VAL A 112 -42.93 -24.56 -29.12
CA VAL A 112 -41.85 -23.92 -29.90
C VAL A 112 -42.22 -24.02 -31.38
N SER A 113 -42.44 -22.90 -32.04
CA SER A 113 -42.95 -22.80 -33.41
C SER A 113 -41.93 -22.18 -34.34
N CYS A 114 -41.99 -22.46 -35.65
CA CYS A 114 -41.17 -21.78 -36.64
C CYS A 114 -41.64 -20.35 -36.94
N ASP A 115 -42.92 -20.04 -36.69
CA ASP A 115 -43.50 -18.71 -36.88
C ASP A 115 -44.68 -18.43 -35.94
N GLU A 116 -45.16 -17.18 -35.94
CA GLU A 116 -46.32 -16.74 -35.15
C GLU A 116 -47.64 -17.44 -35.57
N THR A 117 -47.70 -17.98 -36.80
CA THR A 117 -48.88 -18.66 -37.35
C THR A 117 -48.95 -20.14 -37.00
N LYS A 118 -47.96 -20.67 -36.29
CA LYS A 118 -47.84 -22.11 -35.96
C LYS A 118 -47.81 -22.98 -37.21
N SER A 119 -47.17 -22.52 -38.29
CA SER A 119 -47.06 -23.31 -39.52
C SER A 119 -46.41 -24.67 -39.27
N ARG A 120 -45.41 -24.69 -38.38
CA ARG A 120 -44.76 -25.88 -37.86
C ARG A 120 -44.39 -25.71 -36.40
N VAL A 121 -44.56 -26.75 -35.61
CA VAL A 121 -44.21 -26.80 -34.19
C VAL A 121 -43.24 -27.93 -33.93
N LEU A 122 -42.38 -27.71 -32.94
CA LEU A 122 -41.49 -28.72 -32.41
C LEU A 122 -42.33 -29.81 -31.73
N SER A 123 -42.20 -31.03 -32.21
CA SER A 123 -42.89 -32.20 -31.68
C SER A 123 -41.88 -33.30 -31.42
N LEU A 124 -42.05 -33.96 -30.30
CA LEU A 124 -41.40 -35.23 -30.04
C LEU A 124 -41.95 -36.28 -31.03
N ASP A 125 -41.08 -37.07 -31.62
CA ASP A 125 -41.46 -38.25 -32.40
C ASP A 125 -41.54 -39.45 -31.46
N SER A 126 -42.53 -39.41 -30.56
CA SER A 126 -42.84 -40.53 -29.70
C SER A 126 -43.41 -41.65 -30.57
N GLY A 127 -42.81 -42.83 -30.50
CA GLY A 127 -43.37 -44.00 -31.16
C GLY A 127 -44.76 -44.33 -30.62
N VAL A 128 -45.43 -45.31 -31.24
CA VAL A 128 -46.82 -45.69 -30.91
C VAL A 128 -46.99 -46.25 -29.47
N LEU A 129 -45.91 -46.61 -28.76
CA LEU A 129 -45.96 -47.39 -27.53
C LEU A 129 -45.27 -46.76 -26.31
N SER A 130 -44.58 -45.63 -26.46
CA SER A 130 -43.81 -45.00 -25.39
C SER A 130 -43.58 -43.51 -25.66
N ILE A 131 -43.94 -42.66 -24.70
CA ILE A 131 -43.77 -41.21 -24.83
C ILE A 131 -42.38 -40.82 -24.33
N GLY A 132 -41.49 -40.52 -25.27
CA GLY A 132 -40.19 -39.92 -25.00
C GLY A 132 -39.25 -40.87 -24.32
N GLU A 133 -38.80 -41.90 -25.02
CA GLU A 133 -37.65 -42.72 -24.64
C GLU A 133 -36.32 -41.99 -24.92
N ASN A 134 -35.25 -42.44 -24.28
CA ASN A 134 -33.92 -41.89 -24.52
C ASN A 134 -33.49 -42.17 -25.97
N GLY A 135 -33.24 -41.12 -26.72
CA GLY A 135 -32.84 -41.20 -28.13
C GLY A 135 -33.97 -40.97 -29.12
N ASP A 136 -35.20 -40.76 -28.64
CA ASP A 136 -36.33 -40.33 -29.47
C ASP A 136 -35.97 -39.04 -30.20
N LYS A 137 -36.43 -38.95 -31.45
CA LYS A 137 -36.10 -37.83 -32.34
C LYS A 137 -37.06 -36.68 -32.08
N VAL A 138 -36.59 -35.48 -32.41
CA VAL A 138 -37.44 -34.29 -32.44
C VAL A 138 -37.72 -33.93 -33.90
N ARG A 139 -38.97 -33.61 -34.22
CA ARG A 139 -39.40 -33.23 -35.57
C ARG A 139 -40.22 -31.95 -35.55
N ALA A 140 -40.35 -31.32 -36.69
CA ALA A 140 -41.27 -30.21 -36.90
C ALA A 140 -42.50 -30.68 -37.69
N THR A 141 -43.65 -30.65 -37.03
CA THR A 141 -44.95 -31.12 -37.52
C THR A 141 -45.92 -29.94 -37.62
N ARG A 142 -47.10 -30.17 -38.22
CA ARG A 142 -48.24 -29.28 -38.00
C ARG A 142 -48.67 -29.38 -36.54
N PHE A 143 -49.21 -28.30 -35.98
CA PHE A 143 -49.75 -28.31 -34.62
C PHE A 143 -51.03 -29.15 -34.52
N TYR A 144 -50.98 -30.22 -33.71
CA TYR A 144 -52.11 -31.11 -33.42
C TYR A 144 -52.68 -30.94 -32.01
N ALA A 145 -52.08 -30.10 -31.18
CA ALA A 145 -52.37 -29.97 -29.75
C ALA A 145 -52.16 -31.31 -29.00
N SER A 146 -51.08 -32.01 -29.35
CA SER A 146 -50.64 -33.24 -28.67
C SER A 146 -49.70 -32.92 -27.51
N SER A 147 -49.64 -33.81 -26.52
CA SER A 147 -48.62 -33.80 -25.47
C SER A 147 -47.18 -33.73 -26.04
N ASP A 148 -46.96 -34.32 -27.22
CA ASP A 148 -45.65 -34.35 -27.89
C ASP A 148 -45.12 -32.98 -28.28
N GLU A 149 -46.01 -31.99 -28.38
CA GLU A 149 -45.71 -30.62 -28.81
C GLU A 149 -45.48 -29.69 -27.60
N SER A 150 -45.60 -30.22 -26.38
CA SER A 150 -45.50 -29.44 -25.14
C SER A 150 -44.06 -29.39 -24.61
N TRP A 151 -43.55 -28.18 -24.42
CA TRP A 151 -42.17 -27.93 -23.99
C TRP A 151 -42.08 -26.91 -22.86
N ARG A 152 -41.29 -27.22 -21.84
CA ARG A 152 -40.90 -26.31 -20.75
C ARG A 152 -39.49 -25.80 -20.98
N LEU A 153 -39.29 -24.49 -20.82
CA LEU A 153 -37.96 -23.88 -20.80
C LEU A 153 -37.59 -23.60 -19.35
N GLU A 154 -36.54 -24.27 -18.86
CA GLU A 154 -36.02 -24.08 -17.52
C GLU A 154 -34.72 -23.28 -17.58
N ARG A 155 -34.70 -22.11 -16.92
CA ARG A 155 -33.58 -21.16 -16.97
C ARG A 155 -32.46 -21.58 -16.03
N LEU A 156 -31.21 -21.48 -16.49
CA LEU A 156 -30.01 -21.84 -15.74
C LEU A 156 -29.14 -20.63 -15.40
N SER A 157 -28.85 -19.75 -16.36
CA SER A 157 -27.95 -18.61 -16.15
C SER A 157 -28.24 -17.44 -17.10
N ASP A 158 -27.58 -16.30 -16.86
CA ASP A 158 -27.61 -15.11 -17.73
C ASP A 158 -26.66 -15.21 -18.94
N GLU A 159 -25.91 -16.31 -19.08
CA GLU A 159 -24.95 -16.49 -20.18
C GLU A 159 -25.70 -16.68 -21.50
N THR A 160 -25.43 -15.84 -22.48
CA THR A 160 -26.06 -15.89 -23.82
C THR A 160 -25.15 -16.49 -24.88
N GLY A 161 -23.90 -16.85 -24.58
CA GLY A 161 -22.96 -17.44 -25.54
C GLY A 161 -22.63 -16.53 -26.75
N GLU A 162 -22.90 -15.23 -26.62
CA GLU A 162 -22.49 -14.19 -27.57
C GLU A 162 -21.07 -13.73 -27.24
N GLU A 163 -20.19 -13.68 -28.25
CA GLU A 163 -18.95 -12.91 -28.13
C GLU A 163 -19.34 -11.43 -28.00
N LEU A 164 -18.82 -10.75 -26.98
CA LEU A 164 -19.13 -9.33 -26.73
C LEU A 164 -18.91 -8.52 -28.03
N PRO A 165 -19.83 -7.62 -28.40
CA PRO A 165 -19.67 -6.79 -29.59
C PRO A 165 -18.28 -6.13 -29.63
N MET A 166 -17.66 -6.04 -30.80
CA MET A 166 -16.29 -5.50 -30.99
C MET A 166 -16.03 -4.18 -30.25
N GLN A 167 -17.05 -3.32 -30.14
CA GLN A 167 -16.97 -2.07 -29.38
C GLN A 167 -16.61 -2.28 -27.90
N TYR A 168 -17.22 -3.26 -27.23
CA TYR A 168 -16.91 -3.59 -25.84
C TYR A 168 -15.53 -4.22 -25.68
N GLN A 169 -15.02 -4.89 -26.72
CA GLN A 169 -13.66 -5.43 -26.71
C GLN A 169 -12.61 -4.31 -26.76
N ILE A 170 -12.86 -3.29 -27.59
CA ILE A 170 -12.00 -2.10 -27.69
C ILE A 170 -12.01 -1.32 -26.37
N GLU A 171 -13.20 -1.06 -25.81
CA GLU A 171 -13.34 -0.36 -24.53
C GLU A 171 -12.63 -1.11 -23.40
N ARG A 172 -12.81 -2.44 -23.31
CA ARG A 172 -12.10 -3.25 -22.34
C ARG A 172 -10.58 -3.21 -22.53
N ALA A 173 -10.08 -3.22 -23.76
CA ALA A 173 -8.65 -3.13 -24.03
C ALA A 173 -8.09 -1.77 -23.59
N GLN A 174 -8.82 -0.68 -23.82
CA GLN A 174 -8.46 0.65 -23.35
C GLN A 174 -8.44 0.72 -21.81
N LEU A 175 -9.48 0.23 -21.15
CA LEU A 175 -9.53 0.17 -19.68
C LEU A 175 -8.39 -0.68 -19.10
N GLN A 176 -8.00 -1.77 -19.76
CA GLN A 176 -6.86 -2.59 -19.36
C GLN A 176 -5.53 -1.84 -19.50
N GLN A 177 -5.36 -1.05 -20.58
CA GLN A 177 -4.20 -0.21 -20.76
C GLN A 177 -4.13 0.88 -19.68
N ASP A 178 -5.22 1.62 -19.47
CA ASP A 178 -5.31 2.67 -18.45
C ASP A 178 -5.02 2.13 -17.05
N LEU A 179 -5.56 0.95 -16.72
CA LEU A 179 -5.28 0.28 -15.46
C LEU A 179 -3.79 -0.08 -15.33
N ALA A 180 -3.16 -0.59 -16.39
CA ALA A 180 -1.74 -0.92 -16.39
C ALA A 180 -0.87 0.33 -16.19
N GLU A 181 -1.23 1.46 -16.81
CA GLU A 181 -0.56 2.74 -16.62
C GLU A 181 -0.68 3.22 -15.17
N LYS A 182 -1.87 3.15 -14.57
CA LYS A 182 -2.09 3.52 -13.16
C LYS A 182 -1.33 2.63 -12.19
N VAL A 183 -1.25 1.33 -12.45
CA VAL A 183 -0.43 0.39 -11.65
C VAL A 183 1.06 0.75 -11.74
N ALA A 184 1.55 1.12 -12.94
CA ALA A 184 2.93 1.55 -13.12
C ALA A 184 3.23 2.87 -12.38
N GLU A 185 2.30 3.83 -12.39
CA GLU A 185 2.41 5.08 -11.62
C GLU A 185 2.46 4.83 -10.11
N LEU A 186 1.56 3.99 -9.59
CA LEU A 186 1.55 3.61 -8.17
C LEU A 186 2.86 2.94 -7.77
N SER A 187 3.36 2.01 -8.60
CA SER A 187 4.65 1.35 -8.38
C SER A 187 5.85 2.31 -8.37
N LYS A 188 5.78 3.45 -9.07
CA LYS A 188 6.79 4.52 -9.00
C LYS A 188 6.67 5.30 -7.69
N LYS A 189 5.45 5.62 -7.25
CA LYS A 189 5.19 6.31 -5.98
C LYS A 189 5.63 5.47 -4.78
N ASP A 190 5.35 4.17 -4.77
CA ASP A 190 5.78 3.26 -3.70
C ASP A 190 7.31 3.21 -3.58
N ARG A 191 8.03 3.17 -4.71
CA ARG A 191 9.50 3.26 -4.71
C ARG A 191 10.02 4.59 -4.15
N LYS A 192 9.35 5.72 -4.45
CA LYS A 192 9.72 7.04 -3.91
C LYS A 192 9.46 7.11 -2.41
N LEU A 193 8.34 6.56 -1.93
CA LEU A 193 8.03 6.46 -0.51
C LEU A 193 9.04 5.57 0.22
N GLY A 194 9.39 4.41 -0.34
CA GLY A 194 10.42 3.53 0.22
C GLY A 194 11.75 4.23 0.44
N ARG A 195 12.23 5.01 -0.54
CA ARG A 195 13.45 5.83 -0.38
C ARG A 195 13.33 6.86 0.74
N ARG A 196 12.20 7.57 0.83
CA ARG A 196 11.97 8.55 1.90
C ARG A 196 11.96 7.91 3.29
N ILE A 197 11.42 6.70 3.42
CA ILE A 197 11.43 5.95 4.68
C ILE A 197 12.87 5.60 5.09
N GLU A 198 13.69 5.16 4.14
CA GLU A 198 15.10 4.84 4.40
C GLU A 198 15.89 6.10 4.83
N ASP A 199 15.68 7.23 4.15
CA ASP A 199 16.34 8.49 4.49
C ASP A 199 15.92 9.01 5.87
N LEU A 200 14.63 8.90 6.21
CA LEU A 200 14.14 9.25 7.55
C LEU A 200 14.76 8.34 8.62
N SER A 201 14.86 7.04 8.36
CA SER A 201 15.51 6.10 9.29
C SER A 201 16.99 6.42 9.52
N LYS A 202 17.71 6.88 8.49
CA LYS A 202 19.10 7.33 8.63
C LYS A 202 19.19 8.59 9.48
N LYS A 203 18.32 9.57 9.23
CA LYS A 203 18.25 10.81 10.03
C LYS A 203 17.92 10.52 11.50
N ASP A 204 17.02 9.59 11.78
CA ASP A 204 16.70 9.18 13.15
C ASP A 204 17.90 8.56 13.86
N ALA A 205 18.67 7.70 13.17
CA ALA A 205 19.90 7.12 13.72
C ALA A 205 20.96 8.20 14.00
N ASP A 206 21.12 9.17 13.11
CA ASP A 206 22.05 10.28 13.28
C ASP A 206 21.66 11.18 14.46
N ILE A 207 20.36 11.46 14.64
CA ILE A 207 19.83 12.19 15.80
C ILE A 207 20.13 11.44 17.09
N MET A 208 19.95 10.11 17.12
CA MET A 208 20.26 9.30 18.31
C MET A 208 21.75 9.36 18.67
N ARG A 209 22.64 9.29 17.66
CA ARG A 209 24.09 9.44 17.87
C ARG A 209 24.44 10.82 18.42
N MET A 210 23.91 11.89 17.81
CA MET A 210 24.16 13.27 18.26
C MET A 210 23.68 13.50 19.69
N LYS A 211 22.52 12.94 20.08
CA LYS A 211 22.03 13.00 21.46
C LYS A 211 22.98 12.30 22.43
N ALA A 212 23.46 11.10 22.10
CA ALA A 212 24.40 10.37 22.95
C ALA A 212 25.74 11.11 23.13
N GLU A 213 26.24 11.76 22.07
CA GLU A 213 27.43 12.60 22.12
C GLU A 213 27.23 13.84 23.01
N LEU A 214 26.08 14.50 22.90
CA LEU A 214 25.73 15.65 23.74
C LEU A 214 25.68 15.25 25.23
N ASP A 215 25.01 14.14 25.55
CA ASP A 215 24.95 13.60 26.91
C ASP A 215 26.35 13.26 27.46
N ALA A 216 27.24 12.76 26.61
CA ALA A 216 28.63 12.48 26.99
C ALA A 216 29.40 13.78 27.28
N LYS A 217 29.24 14.81 26.45
CA LYS A 217 29.84 16.13 26.68
C LYS A 217 29.32 16.76 27.97
N ASP A 218 28.02 16.69 28.24
CA ASP A 218 27.42 17.20 29.47
C ASP A 218 27.96 16.51 30.72
N ARG A 219 28.13 15.17 30.68
CA ARG A 219 28.81 14.44 31.77
C ARG A 219 30.25 14.91 31.95
N GLY A 220 30.98 15.13 30.85
CA GLY A 220 32.35 15.62 30.86
C GLY A 220 32.49 17.04 31.42
N ILE A 221 31.53 17.93 31.15
CA ILE A 221 31.47 19.28 31.73
C ILE A 221 31.22 19.19 33.23
N ARG A 222 30.20 18.44 33.68
CA ARG A 222 29.90 18.26 35.11
C ARG A 222 31.10 17.71 35.89
N SER A 223 31.86 16.78 35.31
CA SER A 223 33.09 16.26 35.94
C SER A 223 34.18 17.32 36.09
N ARG A 224 34.37 18.18 35.07
CA ARG A 224 35.35 19.28 35.13
C ARG A 224 34.94 20.35 36.12
N ASP A 225 33.66 20.68 36.19
CA ASP A 225 33.13 21.63 37.18
C ASP A 225 33.38 21.15 38.61
N GLN A 226 33.20 19.85 38.86
CA GLN A 226 33.50 19.25 40.16
C GLN A 226 35.00 19.30 40.49
N GLU A 227 35.87 19.00 39.51
CA GLU A 227 37.32 19.11 39.70
C GLU A 227 37.77 20.56 39.97
N LEU A 228 37.22 21.53 39.24
CA LEU A 228 37.49 22.95 39.48
C LEU A 228 37.02 23.37 40.87
N MET A 229 35.86 22.90 41.31
CA MET A 229 35.34 23.17 42.65
C MET A 229 36.28 22.61 43.72
N THR A 230 36.82 21.40 43.56
CA THR A 230 37.81 20.83 44.48
C THR A 230 39.12 21.63 44.49
N LYS A 231 39.64 22.02 43.32
CA LYS A 231 40.87 22.83 43.25
C LYS A 231 40.70 24.21 43.87
N ASN A 232 39.54 24.85 43.70
CA ASN A 232 39.24 26.12 44.34
C ASN A 232 39.20 25.99 45.88
N GLN A 233 38.66 24.90 46.42
CA GLN A 233 38.71 24.64 47.87
C GLN A 233 40.14 24.42 48.37
N GLU A 234 40.97 23.70 47.61
CA GLU A 234 42.39 23.50 47.94
C GLU A 234 43.18 24.81 47.92
N LEU A 235 42.97 25.65 46.90
CA LEU A 235 43.57 26.99 46.80
C LEU A 235 43.17 27.85 48.00
N ALA A 236 41.89 27.90 48.35
CA ALA A 236 41.41 28.66 49.51
C ALA A 236 42.08 28.20 50.83
N ARG A 237 42.30 26.88 51.00
CA ARG A 237 43.04 26.34 52.15
C ARG A 237 44.51 26.79 52.14
N LYS A 238 45.15 26.79 50.98
CA LYS A 238 46.54 27.23 50.82
C LYS A 238 46.71 28.72 51.09
N GLU A 239 45.77 29.55 50.66
CA GLU A 239 45.73 30.98 50.98
C GLU A 239 45.61 31.22 52.49
N GLN A 240 44.75 30.47 53.18
CA GLN A 240 44.66 30.52 54.65
C GLN A 240 45.98 30.10 55.34
N GLU A 241 46.62 29.04 54.85
CA GLU A 241 47.92 28.57 55.37
C GLU A 241 49.01 29.65 55.21
N LEU A 242 49.08 30.29 54.03
CA LEU A 242 50.02 31.38 53.76
C LEU A 242 49.74 32.59 54.66
N ALA A 243 48.49 33.00 54.81
CA ALA A 243 48.11 34.10 55.68
C ALA A 243 48.49 33.84 57.16
N MET A 244 48.42 32.59 57.61
CA MET A 244 48.90 32.20 58.95
C MET A 244 50.42 32.31 59.06
N LYS A 245 51.16 31.85 58.06
CA LYS A 245 52.63 31.97 58.02
C LYS A 245 53.08 33.43 57.98
N ASP A 246 52.39 34.30 57.24
CA ASP A 246 52.69 35.73 57.21
C ASP A 246 52.51 36.38 58.58
N ARG A 247 51.45 36.00 59.33
CA ARG A 247 51.24 36.45 60.71
C ARG A 247 52.34 35.97 61.65
N GLU A 248 52.74 34.71 61.55
CA GLU A 248 53.86 34.15 62.33
C GLU A 248 55.18 34.87 62.03
N LEU A 249 55.46 35.10 60.74
CA LEU A 249 56.64 35.82 60.29
C LEU A 249 56.64 37.25 60.85
N PHE A 250 55.50 37.94 60.78
CA PHE A 250 55.35 39.29 61.33
C PHE A 250 55.60 39.32 62.85
N ALA A 251 55.05 38.36 63.60
CA ALA A 251 55.30 38.23 65.02
C ALA A 251 56.79 37.98 65.32
N LYS A 252 57.47 37.14 64.53
CA LYS A 252 58.91 36.91 64.64
C LYS A 252 59.73 38.15 64.32
N LEU A 253 59.34 38.96 63.33
CA LEU A 253 59.99 40.23 63.03
C LEU A 253 59.85 41.22 64.18
N GLN A 254 58.67 41.29 64.81
CA GLN A 254 58.45 42.12 65.99
C GLN A 254 59.33 41.67 67.17
N GLU A 255 59.39 40.36 67.44
CA GLU A 255 60.27 39.78 68.48
C GLU A 255 61.75 40.15 68.24
N ILE A 256 62.22 40.05 66.98
CA ILE A 256 63.59 40.46 66.62
C ILE A 256 63.80 41.97 66.84
N ALA A 257 62.82 42.81 66.49
CA ALA A 257 62.90 44.26 66.71
C ALA A 257 62.98 44.60 68.20
N GLU A 258 62.18 43.93 69.03
CA GLU A 258 62.22 44.05 70.50
C GLU A 258 63.59 43.61 71.04
N LEU A 259 64.12 42.46 70.58
CA LEU A 259 65.45 41.99 70.96
C LEU A 259 66.57 42.98 70.58
N LYS A 260 66.47 43.65 69.43
CA LYS A 260 67.43 44.69 69.01
C LYS A 260 67.33 45.97 69.86
N SER A 261 66.17 46.25 70.43
CA SER A 261 65.95 47.42 71.30
C SER A 261 66.52 47.23 72.72
N LEU A 262 66.75 45.98 73.14
CA LEU A 262 67.40 45.65 74.40
C LEU A 262 68.87 46.07 74.34
N ARG A 263 69.23 47.12 75.08
CA ARG A 263 70.64 47.49 75.27
C ARG A 263 71.36 46.37 76.04
N PRO A 264 72.57 45.97 75.63
CA PRO A 264 73.34 45.01 76.41
C PRO A 264 73.58 45.59 77.80
N LYS A 265 73.32 44.81 78.86
CA LYS A 265 73.55 45.27 80.24
C LYS A 265 75.02 45.67 80.38
N PRO A 266 75.34 46.85 80.96
CA PRO A 266 76.72 47.34 81.09
C PRO A 266 77.66 46.34 81.78
N SER A 267 77.13 45.49 82.66
CA SER A 267 77.86 44.39 83.32
C SER A 267 78.33 43.30 82.34
N ILE A 268 77.56 43.01 81.29
CA ILE A 268 77.91 42.04 80.25
C ILE A 268 78.96 42.64 79.32
N ILE A 269 78.79 43.90 78.92
CA ILE A 269 79.77 44.65 78.11
C ILE A 269 81.13 44.67 78.82
N ARG A 270 81.14 44.97 80.13
CA ARG A 270 82.36 45.01 80.94
C ARG A 270 83.07 43.66 81.00
N ARG A 271 82.32 42.56 81.15
CA ARG A 271 82.89 41.20 81.19
C ARG A 271 83.52 40.78 79.86
N LEU A 272 82.84 41.08 78.75
CA LEU A 272 83.32 40.76 77.40
C LEU A 272 84.53 41.61 76.98
N LEU A 273 84.58 42.90 77.38
CA LEU A 273 85.76 43.74 77.19
C LEU A 273 86.97 43.21 77.95
N GLN A 274 86.76 42.79 79.21
CA GLN A 274 87.82 42.21 80.04
C GLN A 274 88.33 40.86 79.48
N GLU A 275 87.45 40.02 78.93
CA GLU A 275 87.82 38.78 78.23
C GLU A 275 88.54 39.02 76.90
N ALA A 276 88.17 40.06 76.14
CA ALA A 276 88.81 40.42 74.88
C ALA A 276 90.20 41.03 75.08
N GLU A 277 90.39 41.85 76.12
CA GLU A 277 91.70 42.39 76.51
C GLU A 277 92.67 41.29 76.95
N MET A 278 92.17 40.24 77.61
CA MET A 278 92.96 39.06 77.96
C MET A 278 93.31 38.18 76.75
N ARG A 279 92.52 38.23 75.67
CA ARG A 279 92.79 37.50 74.41
C ARG A 279 93.73 38.22 73.44
N SER A 280 93.88 39.54 73.55
CA SER A 280 94.72 40.33 72.63
C SER A 280 96.24 40.21 72.90
N LYS A 281 96.67 39.59 74.01
CA LYS A 281 98.10 39.41 74.36
C LYS A 281 98.66 37.99 74.13
N GLY A 282 97.92 37.09 73.49
CA GLY A 282 98.37 35.73 73.18
C GLY A 282 98.30 35.43 71.68
N SER A 283 99.45 35.49 71.00
CA SER A 283 99.59 35.14 69.59
C SER A 283 99.42 33.62 69.34
N ARG A 284 99.11 33.28 68.07
CA ARG A 284 99.40 32.05 67.29
C ARG A 284 98.25 31.08 66.95
N SER A 285 97.91 31.13 65.66
CA SER A 285 97.89 30.05 64.65
C SER A 285 97.47 28.63 65.04
N ARG A 286 96.39 28.16 64.39
CA ARG A 286 96.15 26.84 63.73
C ARG A 286 94.69 26.89 63.22
N GLY A 287 94.35 26.74 61.95
CA GLY A 287 94.75 25.72 61.00
C GLY A 287 93.84 24.50 61.16
N SER A 288 92.70 24.43 60.45
CA SER A 288 92.18 23.19 59.83
C SER A 288 90.90 23.44 59.03
N SER A 289 90.93 22.95 57.81
CA SER A 289 89.87 22.82 56.82
C SER A 289 88.76 21.86 57.26
N ARG A 290 87.52 22.16 56.87
CA ARG A 290 86.55 21.15 56.38
C ARG A 290 85.38 21.83 55.68
N THR A 291 85.26 21.52 54.40
CA THR A 291 84.10 21.77 53.55
C THR A 291 82.94 20.85 53.96
N PRO A 292 81.68 21.29 53.72
CA PRO A 292 80.67 20.39 53.15
C PRO A 292 80.12 21.04 51.87
N SER A 293 80.43 20.45 50.72
CA SER A 293 79.54 19.54 50.01
C SER A 293 78.22 20.20 49.59
N VAL A 294 78.28 20.76 48.38
CA VAL A 294 77.13 21.20 47.57
C VAL A 294 76.16 20.03 47.38
N ALA A 295 74.89 20.23 47.71
CA ALA A 295 73.78 19.44 47.18
C ALA A 295 73.17 20.20 45.98
N PRO A 296 72.76 19.51 44.90
CA PRO A 296 72.37 20.15 43.64
C PRO A 296 71.00 20.86 43.75
N PRO A 297 70.68 21.79 42.84
CA PRO A 297 69.36 22.38 42.77
C PRO A 297 68.31 21.31 42.44
N VAL A 298 67.20 21.33 43.19
CA VAL A 298 66.01 20.54 42.87
C VAL A 298 65.48 21.04 41.53
N SER A 299 65.57 20.18 40.52
CA SER A 299 64.90 20.36 39.23
C SER A 299 63.39 20.42 39.48
N VAL A 300 62.80 21.60 39.24
CA VAL A 300 61.36 21.71 39.00
C VAL A 300 61.10 21.10 37.63
N THR A 301 60.66 19.86 37.59
CA THR A 301 60.05 19.29 36.39
C THR A 301 58.70 19.96 36.19
N TYR A 302 58.64 20.92 35.25
CA TYR A 302 57.38 21.29 34.61
C TYR A 302 56.85 20.02 33.94
N GLY A 303 55.80 19.44 34.53
CA GLY A 303 55.10 18.32 33.96
C GLY A 303 54.33 18.78 32.73
N SER A 304 54.67 18.15 31.60
CA SER A 304 53.87 17.98 30.41
C SER A 304 53.52 19.24 29.63
N GLU A 305 54.27 19.41 28.54
CA GLU A 305 53.84 20.10 27.34
C GLU A 305 52.34 19.87 27.05
N PHE A 306 51.68 21.00 26.87
CA PHE A 306 50.33 21.15 26.39
C PHE A 306 50.40 20.89 24.88
N ASP A 307 50.15 19.65 24.44
CA ASP A 307 50.10 19.29 23.03
C ASP A 307 48.74 19.76 22.45
N PHE A 308 48.67 21.06 22.15
CA PHE A 308 47.54 21.65 21.43
C PHE A 308 47.68 21.30 19.95
N LYS A 309 47.29 20.09 19.57
CA LYS A 309 46.96 19.80 18.17
C LYS A 309 45.64 20.50 17.84
N SER A 310 45.72 21.77 17.47
CA SER A 310 44.72 22.37 16.58
C SER A 310 44.76 21.59 15.27
N GLN A 311 43.80 20.70 15.07
CA GLN A 311 43.42 20.30 13.73
C GLN A 311 42.56 21.42 13.17
N ASP A 312 43.14 22.21 12.28
CA ASP A 312 42.39 23.06 11.36
C ASP A 312 41.42 22.15 10.59
N ILE A 313 40.16 22.18 11.01
CA ILE A 313 39.06 21.66 10.21
C ILE A 313 38.71 22.79 9.26
N GLU A 314 39.26 22.72 8.04
CA GLU A 314 38.73 23.45 6.90
C GLU A 314 37.28 23.02 6.70
N LEU A 315 36.34 23.81 7.23
CA LEU A 315 34.94 23.77 6.85
C LEU A 315 34.85 24.26 5.40
N ARG A 316 35.06 23.34 4.45
CA ARG A 316 34.69 23.58 3.07
C ARG A 316 33.17 23.59 2.99
N SER A 317 32.62 24.80 3.04
CA SER A 317 31.27 25.11 2.58
C SER A 317 31.09 24.56 1.18
N GLN A 318 30.30 23.49 1.06
CA GLN A 318 29.60 23.13 -0.17
C GLN A 318 28.13 23.41 0.06
N TYR A 319 27.80 24.68 0.29
CA TYR A 319 26.47 25.17 -0.05
C TYR A 319 26.50 25.43 -1.56
N SER A 320 25.85 24.55 -2.30
CA SER A 320 25.47 24.78 -3.69
C SER A 320 24.36 25.82 -3.65
N ASP A 321 24.61 26.98 -4.26
CA ASP A 321 23.65 28.08 -4.45
C ASP A 321 22.47 27.69 -5.37
N ASP A 322 22.34 26.41 -5.76
CA ASP A 322 21.36 25.95 -6.74
C ASP A 322 20.02 25.51 -6.09
N GLU A 323 19.95 25.33 -4.77
CA GLU A 323 18.72 24.87 -4.10
C GLU A 323 17.74 26.01 -3.75
N ASP A 324 18.22 27.24 -3.56
CA ASP A 324 17.35 28.37 -3.19
C ASP A 324 16.56 28.92 -4.41
N GLU A 325 17.15 28.88 -5.62
CA GLU A 325 16.49 29.39 -6.84
C GLU A 325 15.36 28.45 -7.34
N ILE A 326 15.45 27.15 -7.03
CA ILE A 326 14.42 26.16 -7.39
C ILE A 326 13.20 26.27 -6.48
N LEU A 327 13.40 26.57 -5.19
CA LEU A 327 12.32 26.67 -4.21
C LEU A 327 11.43 27.89 -4.46
N ASP A 328 12.00 29.04 -4.83
CA ASP A 328 11.22 30.23 -5.16
C ASP A 328 10.36 30.04 -6.42
N THR A 329 10.89 29.32 -7.41
CA THR A 329 10.17 29.03 -8.65
C THR A 329 9.00 28.06 -8.43
N GLU A 330 9.21 27.03 -7.60
CA GLU A 330 8.17 26.03 -7.32
C GLU A 330 7.07 26.60 -6.41
N VAL A 331 7.44 27.45 -5.45
CA VAL A 331 6.47 28.18 -4.59
C VAL A 331 5.67 29.20 -5.41
N ALA A 332 6.29 29.95 -6.32
CA ALA A 332 5.57 30.87 -7.21
C ALA A 332 4.55 30.14 -8.10
N SER A 333 4.91 28.94 -8.60
CA SER A 333 4.00 28.11 -9.41
C SER A 333 2.81 27.57 -8.62
N LEU A 334 2.99 27.30 -7.33
CA LEU A 334 1.92 26.86 -6.43
C LEU A 334 0.94 28.00 -6.09
N TYR A 335 1.44 29.22 -5.90
CA TYR A 335 0.59 30.39 -5.69
C TYR A 335 -0.24 30.74 -6.94
N ALA A 336 0.35 30.73 -8.13
CA ALA A 336 -0.37 30.98 -9.38
C ALA A 336 -1.50 29.96 -9.62
N ARG A 337 -1.24 28.68 -9.30
CA ARG A 337 -2.25 27.61 -9.42
C ARG A 337 -3.35 27.72 -8.37
N ALA A 338 -3.05 28.26 -7.19
CA ALA A 338 -4.05 28.51 -6.16
C ALA A 338 -4.99 29.66 -6.54
N GLU A 339 -4.48 30.71 -7.19
CA GLU A 339 -5.31 31.81 -7.70
C GLU A 339 -6.25 31.37 -8.82
N GLU A 340 -5.80 30.53 -9.75
CA GLU A 340 -6.67 29.95 -10.81
C GLU A 340 -7.82 29.11 -10.23
N VAL A 341 -7.55 28.34 -9.18
CA VAL A 341 -8.58 27.50 -8.52
C VAL A 341 -9.58 28.34 -7.75
N LEU A 342 -9.17 29.48 -7.21
CA LEU A 342 -10.07 30.43 -6.54
C LEU A 342 -10.90 31.24 -7.54
N ALA A 343 -10.34 31.61 -8.69
CA ALA A 343 -11.08 32.27 -9.78
C ALA A 343 -12.17 31.36 -10.39
N ASN A 344 -11.89 30.07 -10.55
CA ASN A 344 -12.84 29.10 -11.13
C ASN A 344 -13.93 28.61 -10.15
N LYS A 345 -13.87 28.99 -8.86
CA LYS A 345 -14.90 28.65 -7.86
C LYS A 345 -15.88 29.80 -7.56
N GLY A 346 -15.73 30.93 -8.24
CA GLY A 346 -16.53 32.13 -7.99
C GLY A 346 -17.82 32.28 -8.81
N ASP A 347 -18.15 31.37 -9.73
CA ASP A 347 -19.20 31.62 -10.75
C ASP A 347 -20.41 30.66 -10.71
N ASP A 348 -20.51 29.76 -9.72
CA ASP A 348 -21.60 28.78 -9.62
C ASP A 348 -22.60 29.07 -8.47
N SER A 349 -22.97 30.34 -8.27
CA SER A 349 -24.12 30.67 -7.41
C SER A 349 -24.81 31.98 -7.78
N GLU A 350 -25.78 31.92 -8.71
CA GLU A 350 -27.01 32.76 -8.78
C GLU A 350 -27.73 32.47 -10.11
N THR A 351 -28.78 31.65 -10.18
CA THR A 351 -30.20 32.05 -10.04
C THR A 351 -31.01 30.79 -10.40
N GLY A 352 -31.99 30.29 -9.65
CA GLY A 352 -33.08 31.00 -8.97
C GLY A 352 -34.38 30.73 -9.74
N SER A 353 -34.91 29.51 -9.65
CA SER A 353 -36.14 29.05 -10.32
C SER A 353 -37.38 29.85 -9.90
N HIS A 354 -38.07 30.43 -10.89
CA HIS A 354 -39.38 31.06 -10.75
C HIS A 354 -40.48 30.00 -10.92
N TYR A 355 -41.31 29.79 -9.89
CA TYR A 355 -42.54 29.00 -9.96
C TYR A 355 -43.70 29.95 -10.27
N GLU A 356 -44.39 29.73 -11.39
CA GLU A 356 -45.71 30.32 -11.67
C GLU A 356 -46.83 29.38 -11.21
N TYR A 357 -47.92 30.02 -10.76
CA TYR A 357 -49.18 29.44 -10.29
C TYR A 357 -50.07 28.89 -11.42
#